data_AF-A0A0C9WFG3-F1
#
_entry.id   AF-A0A0C9WFG3-F1
#
_cell.length_a   1.000
_cell.length_b   1.000
_cell.length_c   1.000
_cell.angle_alpha   90.00
_cell.angle_beta   90.00
_cell.angle_gamma   90.00
#
_symmetry.space_group_name_H-M   'P 1'
#
loop_
_entity.id
_entity.type
_entity.pdbx_description
1 polymer ?
#
loop_
_entity_poly.entity_id
_entity_poly.type
_entity_poly.pdbx_seq_one_letter_code
_entity_poly.pdbx_strand_id
1 'polypeptide(L)'
;MLLNSLVHSAVALVAGAAVTRAVSLADTNLRYVKNSGVCETTPGVNQYSGYIDVGTNMSMWFWFFESRTSPETAPFTLWLNGGPGCSSMIGLFQENGPCTVNADGTSTTLNPY
;
A
#
# COMPACT_ATOMS: atom_id res chain seq x y z
N MET A 1 -18.12 29.64 -12.33
CA MET A 1 -19.45 29.03 -12.15
C MET A 1 -19.56 27.89 -13.15
N LEU A 2 -19.71 26.66 -12.63
CA LEU A 2 -20.03 25.39 -13.31
C LEU A 2 -18.93 24.80 -14.22
N LEU A 3 -18.17 23.81 -13.73
CA LEU A 3 -18.44 22.36 -13.65
C LEU A 3 -17.95 21.63 -14.91
N ASN A 4 -16.92 20.77 -14.77
CA ASN A 4 -16.98 19.48 -15.42
C ASN A 4 -16.18 18.43 -14.64
N SER A 5 -16.95 17.61 -13.94
CA SER A 5 -16.53 16.48 -13.13
C SER A 5 -16.24 15.29 -14.04
N LEU A 6 -14.99 14.85 -14.10
CA LEU A 6 -14.62 13.54 -14.65
C LEU A 6 -13.45 12.98 -13.83
N VAL A 7 -13.72 12.53 -12.61
CA VAL A 7 -12.85 11.56 -11.95
C VAL A 7 -13.35 10.19 -12.37
N HIS A 8 -12.85 9.70 -13.49
CA HIS A 8 -12.95 8.29 -13.82
C HIS A 8 -12.05 7.54 -12.82
N SER A 9 -12.67 6.69 -11.98
CA SER A 9 -11.97 5.70 -11.19
C SER A 9 -11.16 4.79 -12.12
N ALA A 10 -9.85 4.99 -12.17
CA ALA A 10 -8.94 4.09 -12.86
C ALA A 10 -8.59 2.95 -11.89
N VAL A 11 -9.37 1.87 -11.93
CA VAL A 11 -8.90 0.58 -11.42
C VAL A 11 -7.86 0.07 -12.42
N ALA A 12 -6.57 0.22 -12.09
CA ALA A 12 -5.49 -0.34 -12.89
C ALA A 12 -5.37 -1.83 -12.56
N LEU A 13 -6.07 -2.68 -13.32
CA LEU A 13 -5.88 -4.13 -13.28
C LEU A 13 -4.58 -4.46 -14.03
N VAL A 14 -3.47 -4.67 -13.31
CA VAL A 14 -2.23 -5.15 -13.93
C VAL A 14 -2.33 -6.67 -14.10
N ALA A 15 -2.85 -7.10 -15.24
CA ALA A 15 -2.83 -8.50 -15.64
C ALA A 15 -1.50 -8.85 -16.32
N GLY A 16 -0.68 -9.68 -15.66
CA GLY A 16 0.11 -10.73 -16.32
C GLY A 16 1.21 -10.36 -17.33
N ALA A 17 1.85 -9.18 -17.26
CA ALA A 17 3.06 -8.94 -18.04
C ALA A 17 4.31 -9.30 -17.21
N ALA A 18 5.05 -10.33 -17.64
CA ALA A 18 6.36 -10.66 -17.09
C ALA A 18 7.25 -9.41 -17.17
N VAL A 19 7.66 -8.87 -16.01
CA VAL A 19 8.59 -7.74 -15.90
C VAL A 19 9.91 -8.15 -16.55
N THR A 20 10.11 -7.78 -17.81
CA THR A 20 11.27 -8.20 -18.64
C THR A 20 12.33 -7.12 -18.77
N ARG A 21 12.20 -6.02 -18.04
CA ARG A 21 13.25 -4.99 -17.93
C ARG A 21 13.54 -4.72 -16.46
N ALA A 22 14.67 -5.22 -15.98
CA ALA A 22 15.30 -4.69 -14.78
C ALA A 22 15.74 -3.25 -15.09
N VAL A 23 14.91 -2.28 -14.75
CA VAL A 23 15.34 -0.89 -14.72
C VAL A 23 16.20 -0.75 -13.47
N SER A 24 17.50 -0.54 -13.65
CA SER A 24 18.35 -0.07 -12.57
C SER A 24 17.91 1.36 -12.25
N LEU A 25 17.15 1.50 -11.17
CA LEU A 25 16.79 2.80 -10.61
C LEU A 25 18.00 3.29 -9.81
N ALA A 26 18.92 3.97 -10.47
CA ALA A 26 20.20 4.39 -9.91
C ALA A 26 20.08 5.21 -8.60
N ASP A 27 18.91 5.78 -8.33
CA ASP A 27 18.63 6.64 -7.17
C ASP A 27 17.49 6.13 -6.26
N THR A 28 17.10 4.85 -6.37
CA THR A 28 16.03 4.30 -5.52
C THR A 28 16.60 3.49 -4.36
N ASN A 29 16.59 4.08 -3.17
CA ASN A 29 16.89 3.40 -1.92
C ASN A 29 15.58 2.95 -1.24
N LEU A 30 15.53 1.68 -0.84
CA LEU A 30 14.40 1.11 -0.09
C LEU A 30 14.83 0.87 1.36
N ARG A 31 14.15 1.53 2.30
CA ARG A 31 14.40 1.43 3.75
C ARG A 31 13.12 0.96 4.41
N TYR A 32 13.12 -0.22 5.03
CA TYR A 32 11.89 -0.79 5.59
C TYR A 32 12.10 -1.58 6.87
N VAL A 33 11.03 -1.68 7.65
CA VAL A 33 10.87 -2.62 8.75
C VAL A 33 9.97 -3.75 8.27
N LYS A 34 10.42 -4.99 8.47
CA LYS A 34 9.63 -6.18 8.22
C LYS A 34 8.83 -6.54 9.48
N ASN A 35 7.57 -6.87 9.31
CA ASN A 35 6.67 -7.43 10.33
C ASN A 35 6.62 -6.59 11.62
N SER A 36 6.11 -5.35 11.51
CA SER A 36 5.92 -4.46 12.67
C SER A 36 4.97 -5.02 13.73
N GLY A 37 4.10 -5.97 13.37
CA GLY A 37 3.10 -6.55 14.25
C GLY A 37 1.92 -5.63 14.54
N VAL A 38 1.81 -4.50 13.82
CA VAL A 38 0.80 -3.48 14.11
C VAL A 38 -0.55 -3.81 13.47
N CYS A 39 -0.60 -4.16 12.17
CA CYS A 39 -1.87 -4.22 11.44
C CYS A 39 -2.22 -5.62 10.93
N GLU A 40 -1.42 -6.19 10.04
CA GLU A 40 -1.61 -7.57 9.59
C GLU A 40 -0.93 -8.53 10.58
N THR A 41 -1.73 -9.39 11.21
CA THR A 41 -1.29 -10.31 12.27
C THR A 41 -1.54 -11.77 11.93
N THR A 42 -1.99 -12.08 10.72
CA THR A 42 -2.22 -13.45 10.26
C THR A 42 -0.88 -14.21 10.23
N PRO A 43 -0.78 -15.38 10.88
CA PRO A 43 0.44 -16.18 10.85
C PRO A 43 0.89 -16.50 9.42
N GLY A 44 2.16 -16.23 9.13
CA GLY A 44 2.76 -16.50 7.81
C GLY A 44 2.57 -15.41 6.76
N VAL A 45 1.82 -14.33 7.06
CA VAL A 45 1.67 -13.17 6.16
C VAL A 45 2.68 -12.10 6.54
N ASN A 46 3.58 -11.74 5.62
CA ASN A 46 4.54 -10.67 5.90
C ASN A 46 3.99 -9.30 5.56
N GLN A 47 4.45 -8.30 6.30
CA GLN A 47 4.20 -6.88 6.05
C GLN A 47 5.51 -6.10 6.08
N TYR A 48 5.56 -5.02 5.32
CA TYR A 48 6.75 -4.20 5.16
C TYR A 48 6.32 -2.73 5.15
N SER A 49 6.85 -1.92 6.06
CA SER A 49 6.57 -0.49 6.08
C SER A 49 7.87 0.29 6.09
N GLY A 50 7.90 1.43 5.38
CA GLY A 50 9.15 2.10 5.15
C GLY A 50 9.08 3.22 4.12
N TYR A 51 10.25 3.60 3.61
CA TYR A 51 10.42 4.65 2.63
C TYR A 51 11.10 4.11 1.37
N ILE A 52 10.63 4.60 0.23
CA ILE A 52 11.28 4.47 -1.07
C ILE A 52 11.71 5.86 -1.55
N ASP A 53 12.97 6.00 -1.95
CA ASP A 53 13.47 7.25 -2.51
C ASP A 53 13.06 7.38 -3.98
N VAL A 54 12.49 8.54 -4.31
CA VAL A 54 11.84 8.83 -5.59
C VAL A 54 12.46 10.05 -6.29
N GLY A 55 13.57 10.54 -5.72
CA GLY A 55 14.44 11.58 -6.26
C GLY A 55 15.23 12.25 -5.15
N THR A 56 15.99 13.29 -5.51
CA THR A 56 16.86 14.00 -4.56
C THR A 56 16.06 14.62 -3.42
N ASN A 57 16.32 14.18 -2.18
CA ASN A 57 15.60 14.61 -0.98
C ASN A 57 14.08 14.37 -1.03
N MET A 58 13.63 13.38 -1.82
CA MET A 58 12.23 13.00 -1.93
C MET A 58 12.07 11.52 -1.61
N SER A 59 11.28 11.22 -0.57
CA SER A 59 10.95 9.85 -0.17
C SER A 59 9.44 9.69 -0.06
N MET A 60 8.91 8.60 -0.60
CA MET A 60 7.53 8.18 -0.37
C MET A 60 7.49 7.12 0.73
N TRP A 61 6.63 7.32 1.71
CA TRP A 61 6.36 6.28 2.71
C TRP A 61 5.37 5.26 2.14
N PHE A 62 5.54 3.98 2.47
CA PHE A 62 4.67 2.89 2.06
C PHE A 62 4.40 1.92 3.21
N TRP A 63 3.30 1.18 3.10
CA TRP A 63 3.02 -0.01 3.90
C TRP A 63 2.43 -1.09 2.99
N PHE A 64 3.22 -2.12 2.77
CA PHE A 64 2.91 -3.27 1.93
C PHE A 64 2.56 -4.47 2.80
N PHE A 65 1.62 -5.28 2.31
CA PHE A 65 1.17 -6.53 2.92
C PHE A 65 1.17 -7.60 1.85
N GLU A 66 1.78 -8.75 2.14
CA GLU A 66 1.68 -9.92 1.27
C GLU A 66 0.23 -10.45 1.25
N SER A 67 -0.14 -11.12 0.16
CA SER A 67 -1.43 -11.77 0.09
C SER A 67 -1.55 -12.85 1.17
N ARG A 68 -2.72 -12.90 1.83
CA ARG A 68 -3.07 -13.99 2.75
C ARG A 68 -3.15 -15.35 2.06
N THR A 69 -3.33 -15.36 0.73
CA THR A 69 -3.43 -16.56 -0.09
C THR A 69 -2.44 -16.50 -1.25
N SER A 70 -1.54 -17.48 -1.34
CA SER A 70 -0.58 -17.66 -2.44
C SER A 70 0.20 -16.37 -2.80
N PRO A 71 0.97 -15.80 -1.86
CA PRO A 71 1.66 -14.51 -2.05
C PRO A 71 2.60 -14.46 -3.26
N GLU A 72 3.20 -15.60 -3.62
CA GLU A 72 4.11 -15.71 -4.78
C GLU A 72 3.42 -15.54 -6.13
N THR A 73 2.10 -15.76 -6.19
CA THR A 73 1.32 -15.72 -7.45
C THR A 73 0.20 -14.69 -7.45
N ALA A 74 -0.13 -14.13 -6.29
CA ALA A 74 -1.17 -13.12 -6.17
C ALA A 74 -0.76 -11.82 -6.90
N PRO A 75 -1.72 -11.09 -7.51
CA PRO A 75 -1.40 -9.86 -8.21
C PRO A 75 -0.96 -8.76 -7.23
N PHE A 76 0.02 -7.96 -7.65
CA PHE A 76 0.41 -6.74 -6.93
C PHE A 76 -0.65 -5.64 -7.14
N THR A 77 -1.08 -5.00 -6.06
CA THR A 77 -2.03 -3.88 -6.09
C THR A 77 -1.43 -2.67 -5.39
N LEU A 78 -1.49 -1.51 -6.05
CA LEU A 78 -1.14 -0.22 -5.47
C LEU A 78 -2.44 0.54 -5.13
N TRP A 79 -2.55 1.00 -3.90
CA TRP A 79 -3.68 1.81 -3.43
C TRP A 79 -3.26 3.26 -3.16
N LEU A 80 -3.96 4.21 -3.77
CA LEU A 80 -3.71 5.64 -3.62
C LEU A 80 -5.02 6.35 -3.25
N ASN A 81 -5.08 6.94 -2.06
CA ASN A 81 -6.19 7.81 -1.71
C ASN A 81 -6.10 9.14 -2.46
N GLY A 82 -7.26 9.75 -2.69
CA GLY A 82 -7.42 11.01 -3.42
C GLY A 82 -7.16 12.25 -2.57
N GLY A 83 -7.85 13.35 -2.89
CA GLY A 83 -7.68 14.64 -2.22
C GLY A 83 -7.62 15.78 -3.21
N PRO A 84 -6.47 16.48 -3.37
CA PRO A 84 -5.09 16.02 -3.23
C PRO A 84 -4.46 16.17 -1.83
N GLY A 85 -3.40 15.39 -1.56
CA GLY A 85 -2.58 15.50 -0.35
C GLY A 85 -3.04 14.65 0.86
N CYS A 86 -4.13 13.90 0.74
CA CYS A 86 -4.54 12.97 1.78
C CYS A 86 -3.65 11.71 1.78
N SER A 87 -3.45 11.12 2.96
CA SER A 87 -2.67 9.90 3.11
C SER A 87 -3.44 8.66 2.65
N SER A 88 -2.76 7.73 1.98
CA SER A 88 -3.30 6.40 1.68
C SER A 88 -3.54 5.54 2.92
N MET A 89 -3.09 5.98 4.10
CA MET A 89 -3.40 5.33 5.37
C MET A 89 -4.90 5.41 5.71
N ILE A 90 -5.66 6.32 5.09
CA ILE A 90 -7.13 6.34 5.22
C ILE A 90 -7.71 5.05 4.64
N GLY A 91 -7.35 4.68 3.40
CA GLY A 91 -7.81 3.44 2.80
C GLY A 91 -7.35 2.20 3.56
N LEU A 92 -6.12 2.24 4.07
CA LEU A 92 -5.57 1.17 4.90
C LEU A 92 -6.41 0.93 6.17
N PHE A 93 -6.73 1.97 6.95
CA PHE A 93 -7.37 1.77 8.25
C PHE A 93 -8.90 1.84 8.25
N GLN A 94 -9.50 2.50 7.25
CA GLN A 94 -10.94 2.82 7.26
C GLN A 94 -11.70 2.26 6.06
N GLU A 95 -11.01 1.68 5.08
CA GLU A 95 -11.66 1.13 3.87
C GLU A 95 -11.42 -0.37 3.77
N ASN A 96 -10.31 -0.79 3.16
CA ASN A 96 -10.07 -2.17 2.72
C ASN A 96 -8.70 -2.72 3.13
N GLY A 97 -7.96 -2.05 4.02
CA GLY A 97 -6.71 -2.60 4.53
C GLY A 97 -6.92 -3.74 5.54
N PRO A 98 -5.82 -4.37 5.97
CA PRO A 98 -5.88 -5.62 6.75
C PRO A 98 -6.30 -5.42 8.20
N CYS A 99 -6.43 -4.18 8.68
CA CYS A 99 -6.90 -3.88 10.02
C CYS A 99 -7.61 -2.53 10.11
N THR A 100 -8.36 -2.35 11.20
CA THR A 100 -8.96 -1.07 11.60
C THR A 100 -8.37 -0.60 12.93
N VAL A 101 -8.15 0.70 13.08
CA VAL A 101 -7.71 1.29 14.35
C VAL A 101 -8.85 1.27 15.36
N ASN A 102 -8.60 0.76 16.55
CA ASN A 102 -9.60 0.71 17.62
C ASN A 102 -9.78 2.09 18.27
N ALA A 103 -10.91 2.27 18.97
CA ALA A 103 -11.24 3.54 19.62
C ALA A 103 -10.24 3.98 20.71
N ASP A 104 -9.42 3.05 21.22
CA ASP A 104 -8.34 3.36 22.17
C ASP A 104 -7.16 4.12 21.51
N GLY A 105 -7.08 4.12 20.18
CA GLY A 105 -5.98 4.72 19.41
C GLY A 105 -4.64 4.01 19.58
N THR A 106 -4.59 2.87 20.25
CA THR A 106 -3.36 2.14 20.60
C THR A 106 -3.34 0.71 20.12
N SER A 107 -4.49 0.17 19.72
CA SER A 107 -4.61 -1.18 19.16
C SER A 107 -5.34 -1.16 17.83
N THR A 108 -5.22 -2.27 17.10
CA THR A 108 -5.96 -2.50 15.87
C THR A 108 -6.67 -3.84 15.92
N THR A 109 -7.75 -3.96 15.18
CA THR A 109 -8.46 -5.23 14.96
C THR A 109 -8.26 -5.68 13.53
N LEU A 110 -7.91 -6.96 13.33
CA LEU A 110 -7.75 -7.56 12.01
C LEU A 110 -9.07 -7.47 11.22
N ASN A 111 -9.00 -6.97 10.00
CA ASN A 111 -10.12 -6.93 9.06
C ASN A 111 -10.23 -8.29 8.34
N PRO A 112 -11.37 -9.01 8.45
CA PRO A 112 -11.52 -10.34 7.85
C PRO A 112 -11.90 -10.33 6.36
N TYR A 113 -12.24 -9.17 5.81
CA TYR A 113 -12.60 -8.98 4.40
C TYR A 113 -11.37 -8.69 3.54
#